data_AF-A0A1M6XBI6-F1
#
_entry.id   AF-A0A1M6XBI6-F1
#
_cell.length_a   1.000
_cell.length_b   1.000
_cell.length_c   1.000
_cell.angle_alpha   90.00
_cell.angle_beta   90.00
_cell.angle_gamma   90.00
#
_symmetry.space_group_name_H-M   'P 1'
#
loop_
_entity.id
_entity.type
_entity.pdbx_description
1 polymer ?
#
loop_
_entity_poly.entity_id
_entity_poly.type
_entity_poly.pdbx_seq_one_letter_code
_entity_poly.pdbx_strand_id
1 'polypeptide(L)'
;MHLILGFFSLETGYTLEETKQEIFKKIVNPSLFYEGEVGEIVPIQRWRSSASLDISEMITAIEKFRDYSSSQAGIYLPSPDEKEFLNSIEIELKNNQIV
;
A
#
# COMPACT_ATOMS: atom_id res chain seq x y z
N MET A 1 -6.44 -3.69 4.27
CA MET A 1 -5.28 -3.31 3.45
C MET A 1 -5.66 -3.01 2.01
N HIS A 2 -6.33 -3.92 1.28
CA HIS A 2 -6.66 -3.70 -0.14
C HIS A 2 -7.51 -2.45 -0.40
N LEU A 3 -8.45 -2.10 0.50
CA LEU A 3 -9.28 -0.90 0.43
C LEU A 3 -8.48 0.40 0.34
N ILE A 4 -7.60 0.66 1.32
CA ILE A 4 -6.80 1.91 1.35
C ILE A 4 -5.81 2.01 0.19
N LEU A 5 -5.30 0.88 -0.30
CA LEU A 5 -4.45 0.85 -1.50
C LEU A 5 -5.28 1.17 -2.75
N GLY A 6 -6.48 0.60 -2.86
CA GLY A 6 -7.40 0.89 -3.95
C GLY A 6 -7.82 2.35 -3.98
N PHE A 7 -8.17 2.91 -2.83
CA PHE A 7 -8.54 4.33 -2.72
C PHE A 7 -7.40 5.25 -3.12
N PHE A 8 -6.19 5.00 -2.62
CA PHE A 8 -5.01 5.76 -3.02
C PHE A 8 -4.75 5.65 -4.53
N SER A 9 -4.88 4.44 -5.09
CA SER A 9 -4.72 4.19 -6.52
C SER A 9 -5.75 4.96 -7.35
N LEU A 10 -7.00 4.98 -6.90
CA LEU A 10 -8.08 5.71 -7.56
C LEU A 10 -7.82 7.22 -7.59
N GLU A 11 -7.45 7.80 -6.44
CA GLU A 11 -7.21 9.23 -6.29
C GLU A 11 -5.98 9.71 -7.09
N THR A 12 -4.96 8.86 -7.20
CA THR A 12 -3.71 9.18 -7.90
C THR A 12 -3.70 8.78 -9.36
N GLY A 13 -4.61 7.90 -9.78
CA GLY A 13 -4.66 7.31 -11.12
C GLY A 13 -3.66 6.16 -11.35
N TYR A 14 -2.92 5.72 -10.33
CA TYR A 14 -2.06 4.54 -10.42
C TYR A 14 -2.87 3.25 -10.44
N THR A 15 -2.29 2.17 -10.96
CA THR A 15 -2.89 0.84 -10.79
C THR A 15 -2.71 0.33 -9.36
N LEU A 16 -3.60 -0.56 -8.92
CA LEU A 16 -3.48 -1.21 -7.61
C LEU A 16 -2.14 -1.94 -7.44
N GLU A 17 -1.60 -2.50 -8.53
CA GLU A 17 -0.32 -3.19 -8.52
C GLU A 17 0.86 -2.23 -8.34
N GLU A 18 0.87 -1.09 -9.04
CA GLU A 18 1.89 -0.04 -8.87
C GLU A 18 1.86 0.55 -7.46
N THR A 19 0.68 0.89 -6.96
CA THR A 19 0.51 1.37 -5.59
C THR A 19 1.00 0.34 -4.57
N LYS A 20 0.73 -0.94 -4.79
CA LYS A 20 1.17 -2.01 -3.89
C LYS A 20 2.67 -2.27 -3.97
N GLN A 21 3.25 -2.38 -5.16
CA GLN A 21 4.65 -2.76 -5.32
C GLN A 21 5.57 -1.55 -5.21
N GLU A 22 5.37 -0.53 -6.03
CA GLU A 22 6.29 0.61 -6.07
C GLU A 22 6.10 1.51 -4.84
N ILE A 23 4.86 1.89 -4.55
CA ILE A 23 4.61 2.90 -3.50
C ILE A 23 4.65 2.26 -2.12
N PHE A 24 3.76 1.31 -1.86
CA PHE A 24 3.61 0.74 -0.52
C PHE A 24 4.84 -0.05 -0.06
N LYS A 25 5.48 -0.84 -0.93
CA LYS A 25 6.68 -1.61 -0.56
C LYS A 25 7.97 -0.85 -0.78
N LYS A 26 8.28 -0.42 -2.01
CA LYS A 26 9.61 0.12 -2.32
C LYS A 26 9.84 1.52 -1.76
N ILE A 27 8.85 2.40 -1.84
CA ILE A 27 8.99 3.79 -1.39
C ILE A 27 8.74 3.91 0.11
N VAL A 28 7.59 3.44 0.58
CA VAL A 28 7.15 3.69 1.97
C VAL A 28 7.77 2.72 2.96
N ASN A 29 7.87 1.45 2.61
CA ASN A 29 8.28 0.39 3.53
C ASN A 29 9.50 -0.44 3.07
N PRO A 30 10.56 0.15 2.48
CA PRO A 30 11.67 -0.64 1.96
C PRO A 30 12.33 -1.48 3.05
N SER A 31 12.45 -0.95 4.27
CA SER A 31 13.03 -1.66 5.41
C SER A 31 12.27 -2.92 5.85
N LEU A 32 10.97 -3.03 5.54
CA LEU A 32 10.14 -4.18 5.90
C LEU A 32 10.05 -5.22 4.77
N PHE A 33 10.23 -4.76 3.52
CA PHE A 33 9.99 -5.59 2.34
C PHE A 33 11.25 -5.94 1.56
N TYR A 34 12.34 -5.20 1.66
CA TYR A 34 13.55 -5.45 0.89
C TYR A 34 14.34 -6.64 1.46
N GLU A 35 14.54 -7.68 0.65
CA GLU A 35 15.30 -8.89 1.04
C GLU A 35 16.71 -8.92 0.44
N GLY A 36 17.11 -7.87 -0.27
CA GLY A 36 18.40 -7.77 -0.94
C GLY A 36 18.34 -8.04 -2.45
N GLU A 37 19.51 -8.08 -3.06
CA GLU A 37 19.68 -8.34 -4.50
C GLU A 37 20.19 -9.75 -4.74
N VAL A 38 19.61 -10.42 -5.74
CA VAL A 38 20.00 -11.77 -6.16
C VAL A 38 20.34 -11.79 -7.64
N GLY A 39 21.36 -12.57 -8.01
CA GLY A 39 21.77 -12.76 -9.40
C GLY A 39 23.22 -12.34 -9.64
N GLU A 40 24.01 -13.25 -10.23
CA GLU A 40 25.43 -13.01 -10.54
C GLU A 40 25.63 -12.21 -11.83
N ILE A 41 24.66 -12.26 -12.75
CA ILE A 41 24.74 -11.60 -14.08
C ILE A 41 24.00 -10.27 -14.08
N VAL A 42 22.80 -10.23 -13.50
CA VAL A 42 22.00 -9.02 -13.33
C VAL A 42 21.47 -9.03 -11.89
N PRO A 43 21.75 -8.00 -11.08
CA PRO A 43 21.19 -7.91 -9.73
C PRO A 43 19.69 -7.63 -9.82
N ILE A 44 18.89 -8.58 -9.33
CA ILE A 44 17.43 -8.46 -9.23
C ILE A 44 17.08 -8.20 -7.77
N GLN A 45 16.44 -7.06 -7.51
CA GLN A 45 15.94 -6.73 -6.18
C GLN A 45 14.81 -7.67 -5.78
N ARG A 46 14.97 -8.36 -4.64
CA ARG A 46 13.97 -9.26 -4.08
C ARG A 46 13.16 -8.56 -3.01
N TRP A 47 11.85 -8.72 -3.12
CA TRP A 47 10.88 -8.08 -2.22
C TRP A 47 9.99 -9.13 -1.57
N ARG A 48 9.91 -9.09 -0.25
CA ARG A 48 9.08 -9.97 0.58
C ARG A 48 7.60 -9.83 0.19
N SER A 49 6.85 -10.91 0.34
CA SER A 49 5.40 -10.87 0.20
C SER A 49 4.75 -10.18 1.41
N SER A 50 3.70 -9.40 1.17
CA SER A 50 2.88 -8.83 2.25
C SER A 50 2.19 -9.90 3.10
N ALA A 51 2.02 -11.11 2.57
CA ALA A 51 1.48 -12.25 3.31
C ALA A 51 2.47 -12.82 4.34
N SER A 52 3.76 -12.51 4.20
CA SER A 52 4.80 -12.99 5.10
C SER A 52 4.99 -12.07 6.31
N LEU A 53 4.43 -10.87 6.32
CA LEU A 53 4.58 -9.90 7.41
C LEU A 53 3.85 -10.34 8.68
N ASP A 54 4.45 -10.05 9.82
CA ASP A 54 3.79 -10.16 11.12
C ASP A 54 2.75 -9.04 11.32
N ILE A 55 1.81 -9.24 12.25
CA ILE A 55 0.74 -8.29 12.55
C ILE A 55 1.32 -6.91 12.91
N SER A 56 2.38 -6.87 13.72
CA SER A 56 3.05 -5.64 14.12
C SER A 56 3.73 -4.92 12.95
N GLU A 57 4.37 -5.67 12.05
CA GLU A 57 4.98 -5.11 10.85
C GLU A 57 3.91 -4.54 9.91
N MET A 58 2.78 -5.25 9.78
CA MET A 58 1.63 -4.81 8.97
C MET A 58 1.03 -3.51 9.51
N ILE A 59 0.81 -3.40 10.82
CA ILE A 59 0.31 -2.17 11.46
C ILE A 59 1.27 -1.01 11.17
N THR A 60 2.57 -1.24 11.38
CA THR A 60 3.61 -0.23 11.11
C THR A 60 3.62 0.21 9.65
N ALA A 61 3.48 -0.73 8.72
CA ALA A 61 3.46 -0.45 7.29
C ALA A 61 2.23 0.36 6.87
N ILE A 62 1.07 0.08 7.47
CA ILE A 62 -0.18 0.82 7.24
C ILE A 62 -0.05 2.24 7.76
N GLU A 63 0.43 2.44 9.00
CA GLU A 63 0.59 3.79 9.57
C GLU A 63 1.53 4.65 8.73
N LYS A 64 2.71 4.13 8.36
CA LYS A 64 3.64 4.82 7.45
C LYS A 64 3.01 5.18 6.11
N PHE A 65 2.16 4.30 5.56
CA PHE A 65 1.48 4.56 4.30
C PHE A 65 0.42 5.65 4.43
N ARG A 66 -0.31 5.71 5.54
CA ARG A 66 -1.28 6.78 5.84
C ARG A 66 -0.57 8.13 5.96
N ASP A 67 0.55 8.17 6.69
CA ASP A 67 1.38 9.37 6.82
C ASP A 67 1.95 9.82 5.48
N TYR A 68 2.49 8.88 4.69
CA TYR A 68 3.01 9.16 3.36
C TYR A 68 1.93 9.70 2.42
N SER A 69 0.75 9.08 2.41
CA SER A 69 -0.38 9.50 1.58
C SER A 69 -0.82 10.92 1.90
N SER A 70 -0.94 11.23 3.20
CA SER A 70 -1.31 12.57 3.67
C SER A 70 -0.21 13.59 3.34
N SER A 71 1.05 13.25 3.57
CA SER A 71 2.16 14.19 3.39
C SER A 71 2.54 14.43 1.93
N GLN A 72 2.51 13.41 1.07
CA GLN A 72 3.00 13.51 -0.32
C GLN A 72 1.86 13.78 -1.30
N ALA A 73 0.73 13.12 -1.14
CA ALA A 73 -0.41 13.25 -2.05
C ALA A 73 -1.52 14.16 -1.51
N GLY A 74 -1.47 14.54 -0.22
CA GLY A 74 -2.56 15.27 0.42
C GLY A 74 -3.82 14.42 0.61
N ILE A 75 -3.72 13.09 0.45
CA ILE A 75 -4.85 12.16 0.51
C ILE A 75 -4.94 11.59 1.92
N TYR A 76 -6.06 11.83 2.58
CA TYR A 76 -6.35 11.24 3.88
C TYR A 76 -6.82 9.79 3.73
N LEU A 77 -6.09 8.86 4.37
CA LEU A 77 -6.47 7.46 4.43
C LEU A 77 -7.07 7.13 5.81
N PRO A 78 -8.31 6.61 5.86
CA PRO A 78 -8.98 6.34 7.13
C PRO A 78 -8.28 5.26 7.94
N SER A 79 -8.41 5.39 9.26
CA SER A 79 -8.02 4.38 10.24
C SER A 79 -8.97 3.17 10.17
N PRO A 80 -8.53 1.95 10.55
CA PRO A 80 -9.41 0.78 10.67
C PRO A 80 -10.66 1.00 11.56
N ASP A 81 -10.65 1.98 12.45
CA ASP A 81 -11.77 2.30 13.33
C ASP A 81 -12.87 3.15 12.65
N GLU A 82 -12.54 3.85 11.56
CA GLU A 82 -13.43 4.75 10.82
C GLU A 82 -14.32 3.99 9.83
N LYS A 83 -15.18 3.11 10.35
CA LYS A 83 -16.00 2.18 9.56
C LYS A 83 -16.89 2.85 8.53
N GLU A 84 -17.45 4.03 8.82
CA GLU A 84 -18.31 4.75 7.86
C GLU A 84 -17.52 5.20 6.63
N PHE A 85 -16.31 5.71 6.82
CA PHE A 85 -15.42 6.10 5.73
C PHE A 85 -14.90 4.88 4.98
N LEU A 86 -14.52 3.81 5.68
CA LEU A 86 -14.13 2.57 5.02
C LEU A 86 -15.24 2.01 4.12
N ASN A 87 -16.49 2.14 4.55
CA ASN A 87 -17.63 1.70 3.76
C ASN A 87 -17.88 2.59 2.54
N SER A 88 -17.71 3.91 2.65
CA SER A 88 -17.82 4.81 1.49
C SER A 88 -16.75 4.52 0.45
N ILE A 89 -15.50 4.28 0.89
CA ILE A 89 -14.41 3.85 0.02
C ILE A 89 -14.74 2.52 -0.67
N GLU A 90 -15.28 1.54 0.06
CA GLU A 90 -15.64 0.24 -0.52
C GLU A 90 -16.68 0.37 -1.62
N ILE A 91 -17.70 1.20 -1.41
CA ILE A 91 -18.74 1.48 -2.40
C ILE A 91 -18.13 2.14 -3.64
N GLU A 92 -17.25 3.12 -3.45
CA GLU A 92 -16.60 3.84 -4.55
C GLU A 92 -15.70 2.92 -5.39
N LEU A 93 -14.92 2.05 -4.74
CA LEU A 93 -14.08 1.09 -5.43
C LEU A 93 -14.92 0.05 -6.21
N LYS A 94 -16.05 -0.39 -5.66
CA LYS A 94 -16.98 -1.29 -6.37
C LYS A 94 -17.58 -0.61 -7.60
N ASN A 95 -17.96 0.65 -7.49
CA ASN A 95 -18.50 1.41 -8.62
C ASN A 95 -17.48 1.56 -9.76
N ASN A 96 -16.19 1.69 -9.40
CA ASN A 96 -15.10 1.80 -10.36
C ASN A 96 -14.48 0.44 -10.78
N GLN A 97 -15.06 -0.70 -10.37
CA GLN A 97 -14.59 -2.06 -10.67
C GLN A 97 -13.13 -2.33 -10.26
N ILE A 98 -12.64 -1.64 -9.23
CA ILE A 98 -11.27 -1.79 -8.72
C ILE A 98 -11.18 -2.93 -7.69
N VAL A 99 -12.34 -3.42 -7.21
CA VAL A 99 -12.48 -4.51 -6.22
C VAL A 99 -13.54 -5.53 -6.61
#